data_AF-A0A157ZFC0-F1
#
_entry.id   AF-A0A157ZFC0-F1
#
_cell.length_a   1.000
_cell.length_b   1.000
_cell.length_c   1.000
_cell.angle_alpha   90.00
_cell.angle_beta   90.00
_cell.angle_gamma   90.00
#
_symmetry.space_group_name_H-M   'P 1'
#
loop_
_entity.id
_entity.type
_entity.pdbx_description
1 polymer ?
#
loop_
_entity_poly.entity_id
_entity_poly.type
_entity_poly.pdbx_seq_one_letter_code
_entity_poly.pdbx_strand_id
1 'polypeptide(L)' 'MEAVRKSLRDIFDTWLPPNHAMPTRISAFRHSRYKRGVRIEAELATGAVTICFFRHEGGGWHVFPPDPRRPALPFA' A
#
# COMPACT_ATOMS: atom_id res chain seq x y z
N MET A 1 10.48 -1.44 -21.07
CA MET A 1 9.24 -1.97 -20.47
C MET A 1 8.53 -0.79 -19.81
N GLU A 2 7.56 -0.20 -20.50
CA GLU A 2 6.67 0.82 -19.92
C GLU A 2 6.02 0.22 -18.68
N ALA A 3 6.39 0.72 -17.50
CA ALA A 3 5.68 0.36 -16.28
C ALA A 3 4.26 0.88 -16.45
N VAL A 4 3.30 -0.01 -16.72
CA VAL A 4 1.88 0.34 -16.74
C VAL A 4 1.63 1.13 -15.47
N ARG A 5 1.32 2.42 -15.61
CA ARG A 5 0.97 3.30 -14.50
C ARG A 5 -0.42 2.89 -14.02
N LYS A 6 -0.53 1.71 -13.41
CA LYS A 6 -1.75 1.30 -12.71
C LYS A 6 -1.89 2.23 -11.53
N SER A 7 -3.01 2.93 -11.46
CA SER A 7 -3.31 3.72 -10.27
C SER A 7 -3.48 2.74 -9.10
N LEU A 8 -3.16 3.17 -7.88
CA LEU A 8 -3.43 2.34 -6.70
C LEU A 8 -4.91 1.92 -6.62
N ARG A 9 -5.80 2.76 -7.16
CA ARG A 9 -7.22 2.45 -7.34
C ARG A 9 -7.46 1.24 -8.26
N ASP A 10 -6.78 1.14 -9.40
CA ASP A 10 -6.92 -0.02 -10.31
C ASP A 10 -6.42 -1.31 -9.69
N ILE A 11 -5.32 -1.24 -8.94
CA ILE A 11 -4.76 -2.40 -8.21
C ILE A 11 -5.74 -2.84 -7.12
N PHE A 12 -6.29 -1.87 -6.39
CA PHE A 12 -7.28 -2.10 -5.36
C PHE A 12 -8.54 -2.75 -5.94
N ASP A 13 -9.05 -2.22 -7.05
CA ASP A 13 -10.19 -2.77 -7.79
C ASP A 13 -9.93 -4.21 -8.28
N THR A 14 -8.71 -4.51 -8.72
CA THR A 14 -8.30 -5.87 -9.13
C THR A 14 -8.30 -6.88 -7.98
N TRP A 15 -8.05 -6.45 -6.74
CA TRP A 15 -8.04 -7.33 -5.57
C TRP A 15 -9.42 -7.59 -5.00
N LEU A 16 -10.39 -6.78 -5.41
CA LEU A 16 -11.74 -6.86 -4.92
C LEU A 16 -12.58 -7.78 -5.81
N PRO A 17 -13.59 -8.44 -5.23
CA PRO A 17 -14.63 -9.05 -6.05
C PRO A 17 -15.27 -7.96 -6.92
N PRO A 18 -15.70 -8.29 -8.16
CA PRO A 18 -16.16 -7.33 -9.19
C PRO A 18 -17.37 -6.45 -8.84
N ASN A 19 -17.81 -6.40 -7.58
CA ASN A 19 -19.00 -5.66 -7.19
C ASN A 19 -18.99 -5.07 -5.77
N HIS A 20 -17.86 -5.04 -5.05
CA HIS A 20 -17.98 -4.95 -3.58
C HIS A 20 -17.07 -4.02 -2.79
N ALA A 21 -16.19 -3.20 -3.36
CA ALA A 21 -15.64 -2.11 -2.52
C ALA A 21 -15.75 -0.74 -3.15
N MET A 22 -16.37 0.15 -2.39
CA MET A 22 -16.27 1.58 -2.62
C MET A 22 -15.08 2.09 -1.80
N PRO A 23 -14.02 2.63 -2.43
CA PRO A 23 -12.95 3.27 -1.69
C PRO A 23 -13.52 4.51 -1.01
N THR A 24 -13.73 4.41 0.30
CA THR A 24 -14.27 5.46 1.16
C THR A 24 -13.25 6.57 1.34
N ARG A 25 -11.96 6.24 1.44
CA ARG A 25 -10.92 7.24 1.70
C ARG A 25 -9.55 6.84 1.15
N ILE A 26 -8.94 7.72 0.40
CA ILE A 26 -7.53 7.61 -0.01
C ILE A 26 -6.77 8.74 0.67
N SER A 27 -5.80 8.40 1.52
CA SER A 27 -4.99 9.38 2.24
C SER A 27 -3.50 9.09 2.08
N ALA A 28 -2.75 10.11 1.68
CA ALA A 28 -1.30 10.03 1.70
C ALA A 28 -0.80 10.27 3.12
N PHE A 29 0.13 9.46 3.59
CA PHE A 29 0.79 9.66 4.88
C PHE A 29 2.31 9.70 4.72
N ARG A 30 2.97 10.38 5.66
CA ARG A 30 4.42 10.37 5.78
C ARG A 30 4.76 9.82 7.14
N HIS A 31 5.63 8.83 7.15
CA HIS A 31 6.14 8.23 8.37
C HIS A 31 7.66 8.32 8.35
N SER A 32 8.26 8.69 9.48
CA SER A 32 9.71 8.86 9.61
C SER A 32 10.51 7.62 9.18
N ARG A 33 9.93 6.42 9.40
CA ARG A 33 10.55 5.14 9.00
C ARG A 33 10.30 4.72 7.54
N TYR A 34 9.26 5.22 6.88
CA TYR A 34 8.80 4.71 5.58
C TYR A 34 8.80 5.77 4.45
N LYS A 35 9.38 6.95 4.72
CA LYS A 35 9.44 8.15 3.86
C LYS A 35 8.06 8.66 3.37
N ARG A 36 7.29 7.88 2.60
CA ARG A 36 5.97 8.20 2.03
C ARG A 36 5.13 6.94 1.80
N GLY A 37 3.84 6.99 2.15
CA GLY A 37 2.87 5.93 1.91
C GLY A 37 1.49 6.48 1.53
N VAL A 38 0.63 5.61 1.03
CA VAL A 38 -0.78 5.88 0.74
C VAL A 38 -1.61 4.83 1.44
N ARG A 39 -2.59 5.25 2.23
CA ARG A 39 -3.60 4.38 2.81
C ARG A 39 -4.87 4.48 1.97
N ILE A 40 -5.45 3.33 1.66
CA ILE A 40 -6.78 3.18 1.05
C ILE A 40 -7.68 2.49 2.07
N GLU A 41 -8.75 3.17 2.45
CA GLU A 41 -9.83 2.64 3.27
C GLU A 41 -11.02 2.39 2.34
N ALA A 42 -11.61 1.21 2.43
CA ALA A 42 -12.79 0.85 1.66
C ALA A 42 -13.77 0.04 2.49
N GLU A 43 -15.03 0.18 2.15
CA GLU A 43 -16.12 -0.60 2.74
C GLU A 43 -16.48 -1.74 1.80
N LEU A 44 -16.40 -2.97 2.30
CA LEU A 44 -16.91 -4.16 1.63
C LEU A 44 -18.19 -4.64 2.33
N ALA A 45 -19.00 -5.42 1.61
CA ALA A 45 -20.16 -6.10 2.20
C ALA A 45 -19.79 -7.04 3.36
N THR A 46 -18.54 -7.51 3.40
CA THR A 46 -18.00 -8.36 4.48
C THR A 46 -17.37 -7.56 5.63
N GLY A 47 -17.20 -6.24 5.48
CA GLY A 47 -16.58 -5.36 6.47
C GLY A 47 -15.66 -4.31 5.86
N ALA A 48 -15.21 -3.36 6.69
CA ALA A 48 -14.25 -2.34 6.26
C ALA A 48 -12.83 -2.94 6.15
N VAL A 49 -12.12 -2.60 5.07
CA VAL A 49 -10.71 -2.96 4.87
C VAL A 49 -9.85 -1.71 4.75
N THR A 50 -8.63 -1.79 5.26
CA THR A 50 -7.63 -0.74 5.13
C THR A 50 -6.35 -1.33 4.58
N ILE A 51 -5.91 -0.84 3.42
CA ILE A 51 -4.67 -1.25 2.77
C ILE A 51 -3.69 -0.08 2.75
N CYS A 52 -2.46 -0.31 3.22
CA CYS A 52 -1.40 0.68 3.17
C CYS A 52 -0.37 0.31 2.09
N PHE A 53 -0.16 1.19 1.13
CA PHE A 53 0.90 1.12 0.14
C PHE A 53 2.07 1.99 0.58
N PHE A 54 3.27 1.42 0.55
CA PHE A 54 4.51 2.07 0.89
C PHE A 54 5.32 2.28 -0.38
N ARG A 55 5.95 3.45 -0.50
CA ARG A 55 6.85 3.72 -1.60
C ARG A 55 8.23 3.18 -1.25
N HIS A 56 8.71 2.22 -2.05
CA HIS A 56 10.05 1.66 -1.92
C HIS A 56 11.08 2.52 -2.67
N GLU A 57 12.36 2.35 -2.34
CA GLU A 57 13.45 3.15 -2.94
C GLU A 57 13.58 2.92 -4.46
N GLY A 58 13.17 1.75 -4.96
CA GLY A 58 13.07 1.43 -6.40
C GLY A 58 11.95 2.16 -7.15
N GLY A 59 11.18 3.03 -6.48
CA GLY A 59 10.10 3.82 -7.11
C GLY A 59 8.77 3.09 -7.23
N GLY A 60 8.71 1.79 -6.89
CA GLY A 60 7.49 0.99 -6.83
C GLY A 60 6.65 1.25 -5.57
N TRP A 61 5.36 0.92 -5.67
CA TRP A 61 4.43 0.88 -4.55
C TRP A 61 4.21 -0.57 -4.12
N HIS A 62 4.36 -0.85 -2.83
CA HIS A 62 4.22 -2.20 -2.27
C HIS A 62 3.38 -2.16 -1.00
N VAL A 63 2.62 -3.22 -0.71
CA VAL A 63 1.83 -3.32 0.54
C VAL A 63 2.67 -3.69 1.77
N PHE A 64 3.90 -4.13 1.56
CA PHE A 64 4.85 -4.38 2.63
C PHE A 64 5.62 -3.10 2.93
N PRO A 65 5.82 -2.75 4.22
CA PRO A 65 6.68 -1.63 4.58
C PRO A 65 8.10 -1.88 4.04
N PRO A 66 8.79 -0.84 3.53
CA PRO A 66 10.20 -0.98 3.17
C PRO A 66 10.97 -1.39 4.42
N ASP A 67 11.87 -2.37 4.27
CA ASP A 67 12.58 -3.00 5.38
C ASP A 67 13.12 -1.90 6.30
N PRO A 68 12.68 -1.85 7.58
CA PRO A 68 13.11 -0.83 8.48
C PRO A 68 14.51 -1.19 8.97
N ARG A 69 15.52 -1.21 8.07
CA ARG A 69 16.90 -1.63 8.33
C ARG A 69 16.93 -2.58 9.52
N ARG A 70 16.53 -3.85 9.31
CA ARG A 70 16.65 -4.91 10.33
C ARG A 70 17.83 -4.55 11.25
N PRO A 71 17.62 -4.26 12.55
CA PRO A 71 18.75 -4.05 13.44
C PRO A 71 19.61 -5.29 13.24
N ALA A 72 20.79 -5.10 12.65
CA ALA A 72 21.72 -6.17 12.47
C ALA A 72 22.01 -6.63 13.89
N LEU A 73 21.52 -7.81 14.26
CA LEU A 73 22.05 -8.48 15.43
C LEU A 73 23.51 -8.75 15.04
N PRO A 74 24.50 -8.07 15.66
CA PRO A 74 25.86 -8.50 15.46
C PRO A 74 25.93 -9.94 15.97
N PHE A 75 26.34 -10.85 15.11
CA PHE A 75 26.72 -12.19 15.54
C PHE A 75 27.87 -12.00 16.52
N ALA A 76 27.64 -12.33 17.79
CA ALA A 76 28.68 -12.38 18.82
C ALA A 76 29.37 -13.75 18.77
#